data_AF-A0A661TQH7-F1
#
_entry.id   AF-A0A661TQH7-F1
#
_cell.length_a   1.000
_cell.length_b   1.000
_cell.length_c   1.000
_cell.angle_alpha   90.00
_cell.angle_beta   90.00
_cell.angle_gamma   90.00
#
_symmetry.space_group_name_H-M   'P 1'
#
loop_
_entity.id
_entity.type
_entity.pdbx_description
1 polymer ?
#
loop_
_entity_poly.entity_id
_entity_poly.type
_entity_poly.pdbx_seq_one_letter_code
_entity_poly.pdbx_strand_id
1 'polypeptide(L)' 'MKKGDFFWLAGLAAFIIILVFPASREIFVKFTAKHAYLGGFIKFFILATMGELLAVRIATSDWDIPKGLPYRAF' A
#
# COMPACT_ATOMS: atom_id res chain seq x y z
N MET A 1 -19.19 -7.55 6.18
CA MET A 1 -18.06 -6.81 5.61
C MET A 1 -18.38 -5.33 5.66
N LYS A 2 -17.54 -4.52 6.28
CA LYS A 2 -17.69 -3.05 6.28
C LYS A 2 -17.27 -2.54 4.91
N LYS A 3 -17.79 -1.39 4.46
CA LYS A 3 -17.44 -0.80 3.16
C LYS A 3 -15.92 -0.61 3.00
N GLY A 4 -15.22 -0.28 4.09
CA GLY A 4 -13.76 -0.15 4.12
C GLY A 4 -13.01 -1.45 3.80
N ASP A 5 -13.58 -2.63 4.08
CA ASP A 5 -12.95 -3.92 3.73
C ASP A 5 -12.81 -4.04 2.22
N PHE A 6 -13.83 -3.62 1.47
CA PHE A 6 -13.84 -3.67 0.02
C PHE A 6 -12.80 -2.70 -0.58
N PHE A 7 -12.73 -1.46 -0.07
CA PHE A 7 -11.76 -0.48 -0.55
C PHE A 7 -10.32 -0.89 -0.24
N TRP A 8 -10.05 -1.40 0.96
CA TRP A 8 -8.72 -1.87 1.35
C TRP A 8 -8.27 -3.05 0.48
N LEU A 9 -9.16 -4.03 0.29
CA LEU A 9 -8.87 -5.24 -0.48
C LEU A 9 -8.73 -4.94 -1.97
N ALA A 10 -9.56 -4.05 -2.51
CA ALA A 10 -9.43 -3.56 -3.89
C ALA A 10 -8.10 -2.82 -4.11
N GLY A 11 -7.68 -1.97 -3.17
CA GLY A 11 -6.38 -1.31 -3.21
C GLY A 11 -5.22 -2.30 -3.22
N LEU A 12 -5.29 -3.33 -2.36
CA LEU A 12 -4.25 -4.35 -2.27
C LEU A 12 -4.18 -5.17 -3.56
N ALA A 13 -5.35 -5.60 -4.06
CA ALA A 13 -5.47 -6.35 -5.29
C ALA A 13 -4.92 -5.57 -6.47
N ALA A 14 -5.22 -4.28 -6.59
CA ALA A 14 -4.66 -3.42 -7.63
C ALA A 14 -3.13 -3.36 -7.55
N PHE A 15 -2.56 -3.23 -6.36
CA PHE A 15 -1.11 -3.23 -6.18
C PHE A 15 -0.48 -4.58 -6.55
N ILE A 16 -1.11 -5.70 -6.18
CA ILE A 16 -0.67 -7.04 -6.57
C ILE A 16 -0.71 -7.22 -8.08
N ILE A 17 -1.78 -6.77 -8.75
CA ILE A 17 -1.92 -6.88 -10.21
C ILE A 17 -0.77 -6.14 -10.91
N ILE A 18 -0.38 -4.96 -10.43
CA ILE A 18 0.77 -4.21 -10.96
C ILE A 18 2.06 -5.04 -10.88
N LEU A 19 2.25 -5.82 -9.82
CA LEU A 19 3.45 -6.63 -9.60
C LEU A 19 3.43 -7.99 -10.30
N VAL A 20 2.25 -8.59 -10.50
CA VAL A 20 2.09 -9.92 -11.10
C VAL A 20 2.02 -9.84 -12.63
N PHE A 21 1.34 -8.84 -13.18
CA PHE A 21 1.16 -8.72 -14.62
C PHE A 21 2.49 -8.34 -15.30
N PRO A 22 2.99 -9.09 -16.29
CA PRO A 22 4.37 -8.96 -16.77
C PRO A 22 4.67 -7.58 -17.38
N ALA A 23 3.71 -7.00 -18.12
CA ALA A 23 3.88 -5.69 -18.73
C ALA A 23 4.00 -4.56 -17.68
N SER A 24 3.16 -4.58 -16.63
CA SER A 24 3.22 -3.59 -15.56
C SER A 24 4.42 -3.80 -14.65
N ARG A 25 4.79 -5.06 -14.39
CA ARG A 25 5.98 -5.43 -13.61
C ARG A 25 7.24 -4.87 -14.25
N GLU A 26 7.42 -5.02 -15.56
CA GLU A 26 8.61 -4.53 -16.24
C GLU A 26 8.73 -3.00 -16.15
N ILE A 27 7.62 -2.28 -16.33
CA ILE A 27 7.57 -0.82 -16.18
C ILE A 27 7.89 -0.42 -14.73
N PHE A 28 7.30 -1.12 -13.76
CA PHE A 28 7.53 -0.88 -12.34
C PHE A 28 9.00 -1.13 -11.94
N VAL A 29 9.61 -2.21 -12.44
CA VAL A 29 11.02 -2.52 -12.21
C VAL A 29 11.93 -1.48 -12.87
N LYS A 30 11.65 -1.06 -14.10
CA LYS A 30 12.42 0.01 -14.77
C LYS A 30 12.34 1.34 -14.03
N PHE A 31 11.14 1.72 -13.57
CA PHE A 31 10.93 2.94 -12.80
C PHE A 31 11.66 2.88 -11.45
N THR A 32 11.50 1.78 -10.71
CA THR A 32 12.16 1.60 -9.42
C THR A 32 13.68 1.44 -9.56
N ALA A 33 14.19 0.89 -10.66
CA ALA A 33 15.63 0.85 -10.92
C ALA A 33 16.21 2.25 -11.21
N LYS A 34 15.50 3.08 -11.98
CA LYS A 34 15.90 4.46 -12.29
C LYS A 34 15.84 5.38 -11.06
N HIS A 35 14.89 5.14 -10.16
CA HIS A 35 14.66 5.92 -8.95
C HIS A 35 14.62 5.03 -7.71
N ALA A 36 15.72 4.31 -7.42
CA ALA A 36 15.79 3.29 -6.37
C ALA A 36 15.25 3.74 -5.01
N TYR A 37 15.70 4.91 -4.52
CA TYR A 37 15.24 5.43 -3.22
C TYR A 37 13.79 5.88 -3.25
N LEU A 38 13.38 6.64 -4.26
CA LEU A 38 12.03 7.18 -4.34
C LEU A 38 11.00 6.06 -4.59
N GLY A 39 11.26 5.17 -5.54
CA GLY A 39 10.39 4.03 -5.84
C GLY A 39 10.34 3.04 -4.67
N GLY A 40 11.47 2.85 -3.97
CA GLY A 40 11.54 2.07 -2.74
C GLY A 40 10.73 2.67 -1.60
N PHE A 41 10.84 3.98 -1.42
CA PHE A 41 10.10 4.71 -0.40
C PHE A 41 8.59 4.72 -0.67
N ILE A 42 8.18 4.98 -1.91
CA ILE A 42 6.74 4.99 -2.29
C ILE A 42 6.11 3.61 -2.05
N LYS A 43 6.73 2.53 -2.55
CA LYS A 43 6.18 1.18 -2.36
C LYS A 43 6.13 0.79 -0.87
N PHE A 44 7.15 1.19 -0.10
CA PHE A 44 7.20 0.96 1.34
C PHE A 44 6.08 1.73 2.05
N PHE A 45 5.94 3.02 1.77
CA PHE A 45 4.93 3.89 2.39
C PHE A 45 3.51 3.38 2.13
N ILE A 46 3.21 2.99 0.88
CA ILE A 46 1.91 2.41 0.52
C ILE A 46 1.66 1.12 1.32
N LEU A 47 2.58 0.15 1.22
CA LEU A 47 2.41 -1.16 1.86
C LEU A 47 2.38 -1.07 3.40
N ALA A 48 3.19 -0.19 4.00
CA ALA A 48 3.21 0.05 5.43
C ALA A 48 1.88 0.66 5.92
N THR A 49 1.37 1.67 5.21
CA THR A 49 0.07 2.28 5.51
C THR A 49 -1.06 1.24 5.41
N MET A 50 -1.02 0.38 4.39
CA MET A 50 -2.01 -0.68 4.23
C MET A 50 -1.95 -1.71 5.36
N GLY A 51 -0.75 -2.13 5.77
CA GLY A 51 -0.56 -3.06 6.89
C GLY A 51 -1.06 -2.48 8.21
N GLU A 52 -0.84 -1.19 8.44
CA GLU A 52 -1.33 -0.52 9.64
C GLU A 52 -2.87 -0.40 9.66
N LEU A 53 -3.48 -0.01 8.55
CA LEU A 53 -4.94 0.01 8.42
C LEU A 53 -5.54 -1.37 8.71
N LEU A 54 -4.88 -2.43 8.27
CA LEU A 54 -5.28 -3.81 8.57
C LEU A 54 -5.10 -4.14 10.06
N ALA A 55 -4.01 -3.71 10.69
CA ALA A 55 -3.78 -3.92 12.12
C ALA A 55 -4.85 -3.25 12.98
N VAL A 56 -5.23 -2.00 12.66
CA VAL A 56 -6.36 -1.30 13.30
C VAL A 56 -7.65 -2.09 13.11
N ARG A 57 -7.92 -2.54 11.88
CA ARG A 57 -9.11 -3.34 11.57
C ARG A 57 -9.21 -4.61 12.40
N ILE A 58 -8.10 -5.33 12.58
CA ILE A 58 -8.03 -6.54 13.39
C ILE A 58 -8.26 -6.22 14.88
N ALA A 59 -7.64 -5.15 15.39
CA ALA A 59 -7.70 -4.79 16.80
C ALA A 59 -9.07 -4.23 17.23
N THR A 60 -9.68 -3.37 16.41
CA THR A 60 -10.89 -2.61 16.79
C THR A 60 -12.16 -3.16 16.13
N SER A 61 -12.04 -4.06 15.16
CA SER A 61 -13.15 -4.40 14.26
C SER A 61 -13.79 -3.18 13.60
N ASP A 62 -13.05 -2.08 13.44
CA ASP A 62 -13.46 -0.90 12.67
C ASP A 62 -12.33 -0.35 11.81
N TRP A 63 -12.70 0.47 10.84
CA TRP A 63 -11.75 1.24 10.06
C TRP A 63 -11.59 2.61 10.71
N ASP A 64 -10.41 2.86 11.24
CA ASP A 64 -9.99 4.18 11.69
C ASP A 64 -8.65 4.51 11.04
N ILE A 65 -8.48 5.77 10.66
CA ILE A 65 -7.25 6.26 10.05
C ILE A 65 -6.32 6.65 11.20
N PRO A 66 -5.18 5.96 11.39
CA PRO A 66 -4.27 6.28 12.48
C PRO A 66 -3.79 7.73 12.36
N LYS A 67 -3.87 8.46 13.48
CA LYS A 67 -3.39 9.84 13.55
C LYS A 67 -1.87 9.87 13.35
N GLY A 68 -1.38 10.78 12.51
CA GLY A 68 0.05 10.99 12.29
C GLY A 68 0.67 10.31 11.06
N LEU A 69 -0.15 9.72 10.16
CA LEU A 69 0.32 9.14 8.90
C LEU A 69 1.36 9.96 8.10
N PRO A 70 1.20 11.29 7.89
CA PRO A 70 2.19 12.06 7.12
C PRO A 70 3.50 12.33 7.89
N TYR A 71 3.52 12.21 9.21
CA TYR A 71 4.70 12.47 10.04
C TYR A 71 5.62 11.25 10.18
N ARG A 72 5.18 10.05 9.79
CA ARG A 72 5.99 8.82 9.92
C ARG A 72 7.03 8.66 8.82
N ALA A 73 6.92 9.45 7.77
CA ALA A 73 7.80 9.43 6.61
C ALA A 73 9.03 10.36 6.78
N PHE A 74 9.10 11.11 7.89
CA PHE A 74 10.12 12.10 8.21
C PHE A 74 10.78 11.79 9.56
#